data_AF-A0A952AJG0-F1
#
_entry.id   AF-A0A952AJG0-F1
#
_cell.length_a   1.000
_cell.length_b   1.000
_cell.length_c   1.000
_cell.angle_alpha   90.00
_cell.angle_beta   90.00
_cell.angle_gamma   90.00
#
_symmetry.space_group_name_H-M   'P 1'
#
loop_
_entity.id
_entity.type
_entity.pdbx_description
1 polymer ?
#
loop_
_entity_poly.entity_id
_entity_poly.type
_entity_poly.pdbx_seq_one_letter_code
_entity_poly.pdbx_strand_id
1 'polypeptide(L)'
;MNRKILFSNIFHAFLTKGINFLVPLLLMPFILRMFGVEKFGEYFYAQSVLQTYALFIDFGFVVTAVKAISNSEEDNNERNKTASFVIVFKLFLTLISTVFFLGYFFFEGYNANNFHLFLFVFLSFCFQINLPIWFFQGIQKNSIFSLVNLISKII
;
A
#
# COMPACT_ATOMS: atom_id res chain seq x y z
N MET A 1 21.13 15.75 -13.59
CA MET A 1 19.99 14.87 -13.97
C MET A 1 19.37 15.41 -15.27
N ASN A 2 19.27 14.60 -16.33
CA ASN A 2 18.94 15.05 -17.69
C ASN A 2 17.45 15.44 -17.83
N ARG A 3 17.13 16.63 -18.37
CA ARG A 3 15.74 17.16 -18.45
C ARG A 3 14.77 16.24 -19.19
N LYS A 4 15.25 15.54 -20.24
CA LYS A 4 14.44 14.56 -21.00
C LYS A 4 14.01 13.36 -20.15
N ILE A 5 14.90 12.86 -19.28
CA ILE A 5 14.62 11.74 -18.38
C ILE A 5 13.59 12.15 -17.32
N LEU A 6 13.74 13.38 -16.80
CA LEU A 6 12.80 13.94 -15.82
C LEU A 6 11.37 14.07 -16.38
N PHE A 7 11.25 14.59 -17.61
CA PHE A 7 9.94 14.73 -18.27
C PHE A 7 9.29 13.38 -18.56
N SER A 8 10.07 12.40 -19.06
CA SER A 8 9.58 11.04 -19.29
C SER A 8 9.08 10.39 -17.98
N ASN A 9 9.84 10.51 -16.89
CA ASN A 9 9.43 9.96 -15.59
C ASN A 9 8.14 10.61 -15.06
N ILE A 10 8.00 11.93 -15.20
CA ILE A 10 6.78 12.65 -14.80
C ILE A 10 5.58 12.20 -15.67
N PHE A 11 5.76 12.08 -16.97
CA PHE A 11 4.71 11.64 -17.89
C PHE A 11 4.25 10.21 -17.60
N HIS A 12 5.19 9.28 -17.35
CA HIS A 12 4.87 7.92 -16.91
C HIS A 12 4.11 7.92 -15.59
N ALA A 13 4.56 8.69 -14.60
CA ALA A 13 3.86 8.81 -13.32
C ALA A 13 2.44 9.36 -13.50
N PHE A 14 2.25 10.35 -14.36
CA PHE A 14 0.94 10.92 -14.68
C PHE A 14 0.00 9.89 -15.31
N LEU A 15 0.47 9.17 -16.34
CA LEU A 15 -0.31 8.11 -16.98
C LEU A 15 -0.72 7.01 -15.99
N THR A 16 0.22 6.54 -15.18
CA THR A 16 -0.08 5.51 -14.17
C THR A 16 -1.10 5.99 -13.14
N LYS A 17 -0.99 7.23 -12.66
CA LYS A 17 -1.96 7.82 -11.73
C LYS A 17 -3.33 8.00 -12.39
N GLY A 18 -3.37 8.47 -13.64
CA GLY A 18 -4.61 8.63 -14.41
C GLY A 18 -5.34 7.31 -14.62
N ILE A 19 -4.64 6.25 -15.04
CA ILE A 19 -5.24 4.91 -15.23
C ILE A 19 -5.79 4.36 -13.92
N ASN A 20 -5.03 4.48 -12.82
CA ASN A 20 -5.47 4.01 -11.50
C ASN A 20 -6.73 4.73 -10.99
N PHE A 21 -7.04 5.93 -11.49
CA PHE A 21 -8.25 6.67 -11.15
C PHE A 21 -9.41 6.40 -12.12
N LEU A 22 -9.13 6.40 -13.43
CA LEU A 22 -10.15 6.22 -14.47
C LEU A 22 -10.75 4.82 -14.48
N VAL A 23 -9.93 3.78 -14.26
CA VAL A 23 -10.40 2.38 -14.30
C VAL A 23 -11.47 2.11 -13.22
N PRO A 24 -11.25 2.41 -11.92
CA PRO A 24 -12.29 2.26 -10.91
C PRO A 24 -13.55 3.07 -11.20
N LEU A 25 -13.41 4.28 -11.75
CA LEU A 25 -14.54 5.15 -12.08
C LEU A 25 -15.44 4.54 -13.18
N LEU A 26 -14.83 3.93 -14.20
CA LEU A 26 -15.56 3.23 -15.27
C LEU A 26 -16.19 1.92 -14.79
N LEU A 27 -15.53 1.21 -13.87
CA LEU A 27 -16.03 -0.05 -13.30
C LEU A 27 -17.10 0.16 -12.22
N MET A 28 -17.10 1.30 -11.54
CA MET A 28 -18.06 1.65 -10.49
C MET A 28 -19.52 1.36 -10.89
N PRO A 29 -20.06 1.86 -12.03
CA PRO A 29 -21.46 1.57 -12.41
C PRO A 29 -21.74 0.07 -12.63
N PHE A 30 -20.74 -0.69 -13.08
CA PHE A 30 -20.87 -2.14 -13.27
C PHE A 30 -20.89 -2.88 -11.93
N ILE A 31 -19.95 -2.54 -11.03
CA ILE A 31 -19.85 -3.14 -9.69
C ILE A 31 -21.12 -2.83 -8.88
N LEU A 32 -21.61 -1.59 -8.94
CA LEU A 32 -22.83 -1.17 -8.24
C LEU A 32 -24.07 -1.94 -8.71
N ARG A 33 -24.17 -2.28 -10.00
CA ARG A 33 -25.28 -3.09 -10.54
C ARG A 33 -25.20 -4.56 -10.12
N MET A 34 -23.99 -5.09 -9.95
CA MET A 34 -23.77 -6.51 -9.63
C MET A 34 -23.86 -6.80 -8.13
N PHE A 35 -23.22 -5.97 -7.30
CA PHE A 35 -23.10 -6.19 -5.86
C PHE A 35 -24.05 -5.33 -5.02
N GLY A 36 -24.72 -4.36 -5.65
CA GLY A 36 -25.55 -3.37 -4.96
C GLY A 36 -24.73 -2.27 -4.29
N VAL A 37 -25.41 -1.17 -3.94
CA VAL A 37 -24.79 0.00 -3.31
C VAL A 37 -24.33 -0.29 -1.88
N GLU A 38 -25.07 -1.13 -1.15
CA GLU A 38 -24.78 -1.46 0.25
C GLU A 38 -23.42 -2.15 0.42
N LYS A 39 -23.16 -3.24 -0.32
CA LYS A 39 -21.90 -3.98 -0.22
C LYS A 39 -20.69 -3.20 -0.72
N PHE A 40 -20.88 -2.40 -1.77
CA PHE A 40 -19.83 -1.52 -2.27
C PHE A 40 -19.50 -0.41 -1.26
N GLY A 41 -20.51 0.13 -0.58
CA GLY A 41 -20.34 1.11 0.50
C GLY A 41 -19.58 0.54 1.69
N GLU A 42 -19.93 -0.66 2.14
CA GLU A 42 -19.21 -1.37 3.22
C GLU A 42 -17.73 -1.59 2.86
N TYR A 43 -17.44 -2.01 1.63
CA TYR A 43 -16.07 -2.17 1.14
C TYR A 43 -15.28 -0.86 1.14
N PHE A 44 -15.85 0.20 0.55
CA PHE A 44 -15.17 1.50 0.48
C PHE A 44 -14.97 2.12 1.85
N TYR A 45 -15.92 1.92 2.77
CA TYR A 45 -15.77 2.33 4.16
C TYR A 45 -14.58 1.62 4.81
N ALA A 46 -14.54 0.28 4.79
CA ALA A 46 -13.42 -0.49 5.35
C ALA A 46 -12.08 -0.08 4.72
N GLN A 47 -12.05 0.07 3.40
CA GLN A 47 -10.86 0.46 2.65
C GLN A 47 -10.38 1.88 3.03
N SER A 48 -11.29 2.83 3.25
CA SER A 48 -10.94 4.21 3.62
C SER A 48 -10.31 4.31 5.02
N VAL A 49 -10.85 3.54 5.98
CA VAL A 49 -10.30 3.44 7.33
C VAL A 49 -8.88 2.87 7.28
N LEU A 50 -8.68 1.77 6.55
CA LEU A 50 -7.36 1.16 6.40
C LEU A 50 -6.36 2.04 5.64
N GLN A 51 -6.80 2.77 4.60
CA GLN A 51 -5.93 3.73 3.91
C GLN A 51 -5.47 4.85 4.84
N THR A 52 -6.33 5.29 5.76
CA THR A 52 -5.94 6.29 6.76
C THR A 52 -4.84 5.73 7.66
N TYR A 53 -4.97 4.48 8.14
CA TYR A 53 -3.90 3.80 8.86
C TYR A 53 -2.63 3.62 8.01
N ALA A 54 -2.77 3.26 6.72
CA ALA A 54 -1.64 3.10 5.81
C ALA A 54 -0.82 4.38 5.74
N LEU A 55 -1.51 5.53 5.62
CA LEU A 55 -0.87 6.83 5.60
C LEU A 55 -0.07 7.06 6.89
N PHE A 56 -0.61 6.75 8.06
CA PHE A 56 0.12 6.87 9.32
C PHE A 56 1.34 5.96 9.41
N ILE A 57 1.23 4.71 8.97
CA ILE A 57 2.35 3.75 9.03
C ILE A 57 3.44 4.12 8.02
N ASP A 58 3.07 4.53 6.82
CA ASP A 58 4.03 4.93 5.78
C ASP A 58 4.57 6.35 5.98
N PHE A 59 3.90 7.17 6.80
CA PHE A 59 4.31 8.53 7.10
C PHE A 59 5.74 8.54 7.66
N GLY A 60 6.63 9.23 6.96
CA GLY A 60 8.04 9.29 7.32
C GLY A 60 8.92 8.21 6.67
N PHE A 61 8.49 6.95 6.55
CA PHE A 61 9.36 5.90 5.97
C PHE A 61 9.56 6.06 4.47
N VAL A 62 8.54 6.49 3.73
CA VAL A 62 8.63 6.66 2.27
C VAL A 62 9.69 7.69 1.86
N VAL A 63 10.03 8.65 2.73
CA VAL A 63 11.07 9.66 2.45
C VAL A 63 12.34 9.36 3.24
N THR A 64 12.23 9.13 4.54
CA THR A 64 13.38 8.98 5.42
C THR A 64 14.13 7.67 5.18
N ALA A 65 13.42 6.55 5.00
CA ALA A 65 14.07 5.26 4.75
C ALA A 65 14.70 5.21 3.35
N VAL A 66 14.03 5.79 2.34
CA VAL A 66 14.57 5.92 0.97
C VAL A 66 15.87 6.71 1.00
N LYS A 67 15.89 7.87 1.67
CA LYS A 67 17.07 8.74 1.80
C LYS A 67 18.22 8.07 2.57
N ALA A 68 17.90 7.36 3.66
CA ALA A 68 18.90 6.63 4.43
C ALA A 68 19.56 5.53 3.58
N ILE A 69 18.76 4.71 2.88
CA ILE A 69 19.28 3.66 2.00
C ILE A 69 20.12 4.23 0.86
N SER A 70 19.67 5.32 0.22
CA SER A 70 20.41 5.92 -0.89
C SER A 70 21.77 6.48 -0.47
N ASN A 71 21.89 6.96 0.77
CA ASN A 71 23.15 7.51 1.29
C ASN A 71 24.14 6.40 1.72
N SER A 72 23.64 5.26 2.18
CA SER A 72 24.45 4.11 2.58
C SER A 72 24.91 3.22 1.41
N GLU A 73 24.96 3.73 0.17
CA GLU A 73 25.16 2.90 -1.03
C GLU A 73 26.46 2.08 -1.02
N GLU A 74 27.51 2.59 -0.37
CA GLU A 74 28.83 1.94 -0.25
C GLU A 74 28.93 0.94 0.92
N ASP A 75 28.10 1.05 1.96
CA ASP A 75 28.11 0.15 3.13
C ASP A 75 26.86 -0.74 3.19
N ASN A 76 27.01 -1.99 2.73
CA ASN A 76 25.95 -2.99 2.80
C ASN A 76 25.46 -3.30 4.22
N ASN A 77 26.30 -3.11 5.25
CA ASN A 77 25.93 -3.38 6.63
C ASN A 77 24.99 -2.29 7.16
N GLU A 78 25.27 -1.02 6.85
CA GLU A 78 24.40 0.11 7.22
C GLU A 78 23.05 0.05 6.51
N ARG A 79 23.04 -0.33 5.22
CA ARG A 79 21.81 -0.59 4.45
C ARG A 79 20.96 -1.67 5.10
N ASN A 80 21.56 -2.80 5.46
CA ASN A 80 20.83 -3.92 6.01
C ASN A 80 20.26 -3.59 7.40
N LYS A 81 21.01 -2.86 8.23
CA LYS A 81 20.52 -2.37 9.53
C LYS A 81 19.31 -1.46 9.37
N THR A 82 19.40 -0.47 8.47
CA THR A 82 18.28 0.45 8.18
C THR A 82 17.07 -0.33 7.67
N ALA A 83 17.28 -1.25 6.73
CA ALA A 83 16.20 -2.01 6.14
C ALA A 83 15.49 -2.91 7.18
N SER A 84 16.27 -3.62 8.00
CA SER A 84 15.76 -4.47 9.07
C SER A 84 14.98 -3.66 10.10
N PHE A 85 15.49 -2.50 10.50
CA PHE A 85 14.79 -1.61 11.45
C PHE A 85 13.42 -1.20 10.93
N VAL A 86 13.34 -0.74 9.67
CA VAL A 86 12.07 -0.32 9.06
C VAL A 86 11.09 -1.48 8.93
N ILE A 87 11.57 -2.67 8.53
CA ILE A 87 10.71 -3.87 8.42
C ILE A 87 10.16 -4.25 9.80
N VAL A 88 11.00 -4.35 10.82
CA VAL A 88 10.58 -4.70 12.18
C VAL A 88 9.60 -3.67 12.74
N PHE A 89 9.86 -2.38 12.51
CA PHE A 89 8.97 -1.33 12.98
C PHE A 89 7.61 -1.34 12.27
N LYS A 90 7.58 -1.56 10.94
CA LYS A 90 6.32 -1.72 10.20
C LYS A 90 5.54 -2.97 10.62
N LEU A 91 6.23 -4.07 10.92
CA LEU A 91 5.61 -5.28 11.46
C LEU A 91 4.98 -5.00 12.83
N PHE A 92 5.70 -4.28 13.70
CA PHE A 92 5.18 -3.87 15.01
C PHE A 92 3.92 -3.00 14.90
N LEU A 93 3.93 -2.01 14.00
CA LEU A 93 2.75 -1.17 13.72
C LEU A 93 1.58 -1.98 13.15
N THR A 94 1.85 -2.90 12.23
CA THR A 94 0.82 -3.79 11.67
C THR A 94 0.18 -4.66 12.76
N LEU A 95 0.99 -5.13 13.72
CA LEU A 95 0.50 -5.91 14.87
C LEU A 95 -0.42 -5.07 15.76
N ILE A 96 -0.05 -3.81 16.04
CA ILE A 96 -0.91 -2.87 16.75
C ILE A 96 -2.24 -2.66 16.00
N SER A 97 -2.19 -2.43 14.68
CA SER A 97 -3.41 -2.30 13.86
C SER A 97 -4.29 -3.55 13.90
N THR A 98 -3.69 -4.73 14.01
CA THR A 98 -4.43 -6.00 14.15
C THR A 98 -5.17 -6.07 15.48
N VAL A 99 -4.56 -5.60 16.57
CA VAL A 99 -5.22 -5.52 17.89
C VAL A 99 -6.42 -4.56 17.85
N PHE A 100 -6.26 -3.38 17.23
CA PHE A 100 -7.38 -2.44 17.06
C PHE A 100 -8.50 -3.01 16.20
N PHE A 101 -8.17 -3.71 15.11
CA PHE A 101 -9.14 -4.39 14.26
C PHE A 101 -9.94 -5.44 15.04
N LEU A 102 -9.26 -6.34 15.78
CA LEU A 102 -9.93 -7.34 16.61
C LEU A 102 -10.79 -6.71 17.71
N GLY A 103 -10.32 -5.61 18.31
CA GLY A 103 -11.09 -4.84 19.29
C GLY A 103 -12.38 -4.28 18.71
N TYR A 104 -12.31 -3.65 17.53
CA TYR A 104 -13.49 -3.14 16.81
C TYR A 104 -14.56 -4.23 16.60
N PHE A 105 -14.14 -5.42 16.14
CA PHE A 105 -15.06 -6.55 15.94
C PHE A 105 -15.66 -7.11 17.23
N PHE A 106 -14.95 -7.00 18.36
CA PHE A 106 -15.47 -7.42 19.65
C PHE A 106 -16.56 -6.47 20.18
N PHE A 107 -16.43 -5.17 19.94
CA PHE A 107 -17.37 -4.15 20.45
C PHE A 107 -18.63 -3.95 19.59
N GLU A 108 -18.54 -4.03 18.25
CA GLU A 108 -19.71 -3.77 17.39
C GLU A 108 -20.77 -4.88 17.42
N GLY A 109 -20.49 -6.01 18.08
CA GLY A 109 -21.35 -7.18 18.04
C GLY A 109 -21.16 -7.93 16.73
N TYR A 110 -20.73 -9.19 16.83
CA TYR A 110 -20.37 -10.03 15.69
C TYR A 110 -21.50 -10.12 14.65
N ASN A 111 -21.38 -9.36 13.56
CA ASN A 111 -22.28 -9.45 12.42
C ASN A 111 -21.61 -10.32 11.34
N ALA A 112 -21.88 -11.63 11.40
CA ALA A 112 -21.18 -12.68 10.64
C ALA A 112 -21.13 -12.42 9.13
N ASN A 113 -22.16 -11.78 8.57
CA ASN A 113 -22.30 -11.56 7.12
C ASN A 113 -21.24 -10.60 6.54
N ASN A 114 -20.68 -9.69 7.35
CA ASN A 114 -19.71 -8.69 6.88
C ASN A 114 -18.27 -8.99 7.32
N PHE A 115 -18.11 -9.91 8.28
CA PHE A 115 -16.80 -10.28 8.83
C PHE A 115 -15.81 -10.72 7.75
N HIS A 116 -16.25 -11.56 6.80
CA HIS A 116 -15.39 -12.04 5.72
C HIS A 116 -14.86 -10.90 4.85
N LEU A 117 -15.71 -9.93 4.49
CA LEU A 117 -15.32 -8.79 3.67
C LEU A 117 -14.27 -7.94 4.38
N PHE A 118 -14.52 -7.59 5.65
CA PHE A 118 -13.57 -6.81 6.44
C PHE A 118 -12.25 -7.56 6.67
N LEU A 119 -12.30 -8.88 6.90
CA LEU A 119 -11.11 -9.72 7.02
C LEU A 119 -10.27 -9.68 5.74
N PHE A 120 -10.88 -9.84 4.57
CA PHE A 120 -10.18 -9.78 3.28
C PHE A 120 -9.56 -8.41 3.02
N VAL A 121 -10.28 -7.34 3.33
CA VAL A 121 -9.80 -5.96 3.19
C VAL A 121 -8.62 -5.71 4.15
N PHE A 122 -8.72 -6.20 5.39
CA PHE A 122 -7.64 -6.11 6.38
C PHE A 122 -6.39 -6.93 5.99
N LEU A 123 -6.55 -8.17 5.54
CA LEU A 123 -5.46 -8.99 5.02
C LEU A 123 -4.75 -8.29 3.86
N SER A 124 -5.51 -7.76 2.91
CA SER A 124 -4.97 -7.01 1.76
C SER A 124 -4.13 -5.81 2.21
N PHE A 125 -4.59 -5.08 3.22
CA PHE A 125 -3.84 -3.99 3.84
C PHE A 125 -2.53 -4.46 4.50
N CYS A 126 -2.57 -5.54 5.29
CA CYS A 126 -1.39 -6.10 5.92
C CYS A 126 -0.32 -6.51 4.90
N PHE A 127 -0.73 -7.10 3.77
CA PHE A 127 0.20 -7.39 2.67
C PHE A 127 0.75 -6.11 2.05
N GLN A 128 -0.11 -5.14 1.75
CA GLN A 128 0.29 -3.91 1.07
C GLN A 128 1.32 -3.10 1.86
N ILE A 129 1.11 -2.91 3.17
CA ILE A 129 1.95 -2.04 4.00
C ILE A 129 3.34 -2.61 4.26
N ASN A 130 3.45 -3.95 4.29
CA ASN A 130 4.69 -4.67 4.51
C ASN A 130 5.54 -4.86 3.25
N LEU A 131 5.01 -4.53 2.06
CA LEU A 131 5.81 -4.54 0.83
C LEU A 131 6.95 -3.49 0.93
N PRO A 132 8.21 -3.88 0.72
CA PRO A 132 9.37 -2.99 0.89
C PRO A 132 9.60 -2.10 -0.34
N ILE A 133 8.56 -1.38 -0.78
CA ILE A 133 8.58 -0.50 -1.96
C ILE A 133 9.67 0.58 -1.80
N TRP A 134 9.77 1.14 -0.59
CA TRP A 134 10.77 2.12 -0.19
C TRP A 134 12.21 1.59 -0.32
N PHE A 135 12.43 0.28 -0.13
CA PHE A 135 13.76 -0.31 -0.30
C PHE A 135 14.19 -0.27 -1.77
N PHE A 136 13.33 -0.73 -2.69
CA PHE A 136 13.59 -0.68 -4.13
C PHE A 136 13.79 0.75 -4.66
N GLN A 137 13.07 1.71 -4.08
CA GLN A 137 13.26 3.13 -4.33
C GLN A 137 14.61 3.65 -3.85
N GLY A 138 15.02 3.31 -2.63
CA GLY A 138 16.31 3.71 -2.06
C GLY A 138 17.52 3.18 -2.83
N ILE A 139 17.42 1.96 -3.37
CA ILE A 139 18.49 1.36 -4.20
C ILE A 139 18.41 1.77 -5.69
N GLN A 140 17.52 2.70 -6.05
CA GLN A 140 17.27 3.17 -7.42
C GLN A 140 16.85 2.07 -8.43
N LYS A 141 16.37 0.90 -7.98
CA LYS A 141 15.90 -0.21 -8.84
C LYS A 141 14.38 -0.24 -9.01
N ASN A 142 13.79 0.93 -9.27
CA ASN A 142 12.33 1.09 -9.44
C ASN A 142 11.73 0.25 -10.58
N SER A 143 12.51 -0.05 -11.62
CA SER A 143 12.08 -0.88 -12.75
C SER A 143 11.68 -2.30 -12.32
N ILE A 144 12.41 -2.90 -11.38
CA ILE A 144 12.15 -4.25 -10.88
C ILE A 144 10.82 -4.28 -10.11
N PHE A 145 10.59 -3.32 -9.23
CA PHE A 145 9.32 -3.21 -8.49
C PHE A 145 8.13 -2.99 -9.45
N SER A 146 8.28 -2.12 -10.45
CA SER A 146 7.23 -1.84 -11.43
C SER A 146 6.83 -3.09 -12.22
N LEU A 147 7.82 -3.91 -12.63
CA LEU A 147 7.58 -5.18 -13.33
C LEU A 147 6.84 -6.19 -12.46
N VAL A 148 7.28 -6.39 -11.22
CA VAL A 148 6.62 -7.31 -10.27
C VAL A 148 5.17 -6.89 -10.01
N ASN A 149 4.93 -5.59 -9.79
CA ASN A 149 3.59 -5.06 -9.55
C ASN A 149 2.67 -5.19 -10.78
N LEU A 150 3.21 -5.00 -11.99
CA LEU A 150 2.46 -5.23 -13.24
C LEU A 150 2.03 -6.69 -13.38
N ILE A 151 2.94 -7.63 -13.14
CA ILE A 151 2.65 -9.07 -13.21
C ILE A 151 1.60 -9.46 -12.16
N SER A 152 1.74 -8.98 -10.91
CA SER A 152 0.77 -9.23 -9.83
C SER A 152 -0.62 -8.63 -10.08
N LYS A 153 -0.78 -7.67 -10.98
CA LYS A 153 -2.09 -7.12 -11.35
C LYS A 153 -2.75 -7.85 -12.53
N ILE A 154 -1.97 -8.63 -13.28
CA ILE A 154 -2.44 -9.38 -14.45
C ILE A 154 -2.83 -10.82 -14.07
N ILE A 155 -2.13 -11.40 -13.10
CA ILE A 155 -2.49 -12.68 -12.45
C ILE A 155 -3.62 -12.43 -11.45
#